data_AF-A0A956ENR1-F1
#
_entry.id   AF-A0A956ENR1-F1
#
_cell.length_a   1.000
_cell.length_b   1.000
_cell.length_c   1.000
_cell.angle_alpha   90.00
_cell.angle_beta   90.00
_cell.angle_gamma   90.00
#
_symmetry.space_group_name_H-M   'P 1'
#
loop_
_entity.id
_entity.type
_entity.pdbx_description
1 polymer ?
#
loop_
_entity_poly.entity_id
_entity_poly.type
_entity_poly.pdbx_seq_one_letter_code
_entity_poly.pdbx_strand_id
1 'polypeptide(L)'
;MTRAEAWHEARRLVVEEQWGYSEAAKAVGLPLSSLQKRAAREGWQNQRQADNSYHAQVRALKVAALKKATENPGDAQAIYAWVKMEQAWPEHRYGGAQDPATRRAAALEMFEALIDYLGDED
;
A
#
# COMPACT_ATOMS: atom_id res chain seq x y z
N MET A 1 -35.12 14.17 4.50
CA MET A 1 -33.86 14.79 4.06
C MET A 1 -34.09 15.49 2.73
N THR A 2 -33.80 16.78 2.67
CA THR A 2 -33.87 17.55 1.44
C THR A 2 -32.71 17.20 0.51
N ARG A 3 -32.82 17.55 -0.78
CA ARG A 3 -31.72 17.33 -1.74
C ARG A 3 -30.45 18.08 -1.34
N ALA A 4 -30.59 19.27 -0.77
CA ALA A 4 -29.46 20.07 -0.28
C ALA A 4 -28.77 19.39 0.91
N GLU A 5 -29.54 18.89 1.88
CA GLU A 5 -29.02 18.11 3.01
C GLU A 5 -28.29 16.84 2.56
N ALA A 6 -28.85 16.11 1.58
CA ALA A 6 -28.22 14.90 1.05
C ALA A 6 -26.83 15.17 0.45
N TRP A 7 -26.65 16.32 -0.21
CA TRP A 7 -25.35 16.72 -0.77
C TRP A 7 -24.36 17.18 0.30
N HIS A 8 -24.84 17.90 1.31
CA HIS A 8 -24.00 18.28 2.45
C HIS A 8 -23.52 17.06 3.22
N GLU A 9 -24.43 16.11 3.49
CA GLU A 9 -24.11 14.89 4.21
C GLU A 9 -23.17 13.99 3.38
N ALA A 10 -23.39 13.87 2.07
CA ALA A 10 -22.48 13.16 1.18
C ALA A 10 -21.06 13.74 1.21
N ARG A 11 -20.92 15.07 1.23
CA ARG A 11 -19.62 15.74 1.34
C ARG A 11 -18.96 15.44 2.67
N ARG A 12 -19.72 15.53 3.77
CA ARG A 12 -19.25 15.23 5.13
C ARG A 12 -18.71 13.80 5.22
N LEU A 13 -19.49 12.82 4.75
CA LEU A 13 -19.10 11.40 4.75
C LEU A 13 -17.82 11.14 3.94
N VAL A 14 -17.69 11.75 2.76
CA VAL A 14 -16.53 11.56 1.88
C VAL A 14 -15.27 12.26 2.41
N VAL A 15 -15.41 13.51 2.86
CA VAL A 15 -14.26 14.38 3.18
C VAL A 15 -13.83 14.24 4.64
N GLU A 16 -14.78 14.19 5.57
CA GLU A 16 -14.49 14.15 7.01
C GLU A 16 -14.39 12.71 7.51
N GLU A 17 -15.28 11.82 7.06
CA GLU A 17 -15.29 10.42 7.48
C GLU A 17 -14.55 9.47 6.52
N GLN A 18 -13.99 9.99 5.42
CA GLN A 18 -13.19 9.24 4.46
C GLN A 18 -13.93 8.05 3.79
N TRP A 19 -15.25 8.14 3.63
CA TRP A 19 -16.04 7.10 2.98
C TRP A 19 -15.74 7.00 1.49
N GLY A 20 -15.92 5.80 0.94
CA GLY A 20 -15.93 5.61 -0.51
C GLY A 20 -17.17 6.24 -1.15
N TYR A 21 -17.05 6.73 -2.39
CA TYR A 21 -18.18 7.37 -3.10
C TYR A 21 -19.41 6.46 -3.24
N SER A 22 -19.23 5.14 -3.39
CA SER A 22 -20.32 4.17 -3.47
C SER A 22 -21.09 4.04 -2.15
N GLU A 23 -20.38 3.99 -1.03
CA GLU A 23 -20.96 3.90 0.32
C GLU A 23 -21.71 5.19 0.65
N ALA A 24 -21.08 6.35 0.41
CA ALA A 24 -21.69 7.65 0.65
C ALA A 24 -22.95 7.85 -0.22
N ALA A 25 -22.89 7.51 -1.51
CA ALA A 25 -24.03 7.60 -2.41
C ALA A 25 -25.22 6.75 -1.95
N LYS A 26 -24.95 5.52 -1.48
CA LYS A 26 -25.98 4.62 -0.94
C LYS A 26 -26.57 5.15 0.37
N ALA A 27 -25.74 5.70 1.26
CA ALA A 27 -26.19 6.22 2.55
C ALA A 27 -27.14 7.42 2.41
N VAL A 28 -26.86 8.34 1.48
CA VAL A 28 -27.67 9.55 1.30
C VAL A 28 -28.72 9.45 0.19
N GLY A 29 -28.82 8.30 -0.48
CA GLY A 29 -29.77 8.08 -1.58
C GLY A 29 -29.49 8.89 -2.84
N LEU A 30 -28.23 9.24 -3.11
CA LEU A 30 -27.83 9.97 -4.32
C LEU A 30 -27.32 9.02 -5.41
N PRO A 31 -27.51 9.33 -6.70
CA PRO A 31 -26.88 8.57 -7.78
C PRO A 31 -25.35 8.69 -7.71
N LEU A 32 -24.65 7.56 -7.71
CA LEU A 32 -23.19 7.50 -7.66
C LEU A 32 -22.52 8.39 -8.73
N SER A 33 -23.02 8.34 -9.97
CA SER A 33 -22.49 9.11 -11.09
C SER A 33 -22.62 10.63 -10.89
N SER A 34 -23.73 11.07 -10.29
CA SER A 34 -23.93 12.47 -9.93
C SER A 34 -22.94 12.89 -8.84
N LEU A 35 -22.76 12.03 -7.83
CA LEU A 35 -21.88 12.29 -6.70
C LEU A 35 -20.42 12.43 -7.17
N GLN A 36 -19.94 11.49 -7.99
CA GLN A 36 -18.61 11.55 -8.59
C GLN A 36 -18.39 12.80 -9.45
N LYS A 37 -19.36 13.16 -10.30
CA LYS A 37 -19.28 14.36 -11.15
C LYS A 37 -19.22 15.65 -10.36
N ARG A 38 -19.85 15.71 -9.19
CA ARG A 38 -19.82 16.87 -8.32
C ARG A 38 -18.55 16.90 -7.47
N ALA A 39 -18.19 15.75 -6.90
CA ALA A 39 -16.93 15.54 -6.17
C ALA A 39 -15.71 15.95 -7.02
N ALA A 40 -15.68 15.59 -8.30
CA ALA A 40 -14.60 15.98 -9.21
C ALA A 40 -14.56 17.50 -9.47
N ARG A 41 -15.72 18.15 -9.60
CA ARG A 41 -15.80 19.61 -9.78
C ARG A 41 -15.40 20.40 -8.55
N GLU A 42 -15.72 19.87 -7.38
CA GLU A 42 -15.47 20.52 -6.09
C GLU A 42 -14.20 20.00 -5.39
N GLY A 43 -13.44 19.10 -6.04
CA GLY A 43 -12.18 18.57 -5.53
C GLY A 43 -12.30 17.69 -4.28
N TRP A 44 -13.41 16.97 -4.08
CA TRP A 44 -13.55 16.09 -2.92
C TRP A 44 -12.63 14.89 -3.07
N GLN A 45 -11.65 14.73 -2.19
CA GLN A 45 -10.73 13.58 -2.21
C GLN A 45 -11.35 12.37 -1.51
N ASN A 46 -11.32 11.21 -2.15
CA ASN A 46 -11.56 9.93 -1.50
C ASN A 46 -10.23 9.42 -0.90
N GLN A 47 -9.96 9.78 0.36
CA GLN A 47 -8.70 9.40 1.02
C GLN A 47 -8.54 7.88 1.15
N ARG A 48 -9.62 7.11 1.29
CA ARG A 48 -9.58 5.64 1.31
C ARG A 48 -9.05 5.02 0.01
N GLN A 49 -9.28 5.64 -1.16
CA GLN A 49 -8.73 5.15 -2.43
C GLN A 49 -7.33 5.71 -2.72
N ALA A 50 -7.06 6.95 -2.31
CA ALA A 50 -5.76 7.58 -2.50
C ALA A 50 -4.68 6.91 -1.64
N ASP A 51 -4.94 6.69 -0.35
CA ASP A 51 -3.95 6.13 0.58
C ASP A 51 -3.79 4.61 0.41
N ASN A 52 -4.88 3.89 0.13
CA ASN A 52 -4.78 2.43 -0.05
C ASN A 52 -4.19 2.04 -1.40
N SER A 53 -4.31 2.83 -2.47
CA SER A 53 -3.81 2.39 -3.77
C SER A 53 -2.29 2.44 -3.87
N TYR A 54 -1.67 3.58 -3.56
CA TYR A 54 -0.23 3.74 -3.72
C TYR A 54 0.57 2.97 -2.65
N HIS A 55 0.22 3.16 -1.37
CA HIS A 55 0.97 2.51 -0.29
C HIS A 55 0.82 0.98 -0.28
N ALA A 56 -0.37 0.46 -0.58
CA ALA A 56 -0.58 -0.99 -0.65
C ALA A 56 0.06 -1.60 -1.90
N GLN A 57 0.09 -0.90 -3.03
CA GLN A 57 0.80 -1.37 -4.23
C GLN A 57 2.29 -1.47 -3.99
N VAL A 58 2.93 -0.44 -3.42
CA VAL A 58 4.36 -0.47 -3.10
C VAL A 58 4.66 -1.58 -2.09
N ARG A 59 3.81 -1.76 -1.07
CA ARG A 59 3.97 -2.86 -0.11
C ARG A 59 3.84 -4.24 -0.77
N ALA A 60 2.83 -4.44 -1.63
CA ALA A 60 2.61 -5.71 -2.31
C ALA A 60 3.81 -6.08 -3.20
N LEU A 61 4.37 -5.09 -3.91
CA LEU A 61 5.58 -5.26 -4.71
C LEU A 61 6.79 -5.65 -3.85
N LYS A 62 7.00 -4.99 -2.71
CA LYS A 62 8.06 -5.34 -1.76
C LYS A 62 7.93 -6.76 -1.21
N VAL A 63 6.72 -7.16 -0.82
CA VAL A 63 6.44 -8.53 -0.32
C VAL A 63 6.69 -9.57 -1.41
N ALA A 64 6.30 -9.30 -2.66
CA ALA A 64 6.55 -10.20 -3.78
C ALA A 64 8.04 -10.34 -4.09
N ALA A 65 8.79 -9.23 -4.06
CA ALA A 65 10.24 -9.23 -4.26
C ALA A 65 10.98 -9.98 -3.14
N LEU A 66 10.59 -9.77 -1.88
CA LEU A 66 11.13 -10.49 -0.74
C LEU A 66 10.86 -12.00 -0.87
N LYS A 67 9.61 -12.38 -1.16
CA LYS A 67 9.21 -13.77 -1.34
C LYS A 67 10.05 -14.44 -2.45
N LYS A 68 10.22 -13.76 -3.58
CA LYS A 68 11.04 -14.27 -4.69
C LYS A 68 12.49 -14.49 -4.29
N ALA A 69 13.08 -13.56 -3.52
CA ALA A 69 14.44 -13.68 -3.01
C ALA A 69 14.56 -14.84 -1.99
N THR A 70 13.58 -15.02 -1.10
CA THR A 70 13.60 -16.13 -0.12
C THR A 70 13.39 -17.50 -0.75
N GLU A 71 12.59 -17.60 -1.82
CA GLU A 71 12.38 -18.85 -2.55
C GLU A 71 13.57 -19.22 -3.46
N ASN A 72 14.41 -18.24 -3.81
CA ASN A 72 15.58 -18.41 -4.69
C ASN A 72 16.81 -17.71 -4.09
N PRO A 73 17.36 -18.20 -2.96
CA PRO A 73 18.44 -17.53 -2.26
C PRO A 73 19.77 -17.45 -3.06
N GLY A 74 19.93 -18.25 -4.12
CA GLY A 74 21.06 -18.14 -5.06
C GLY A 74 20.83 -17.20 -6.25
N ASP A 75 19.63 -16.61 -6.40
CA ASP A 75 19.32 -15.66 -7.47
C ASP A 75 19.72 -14.24 -7.03
N ALA A 76 20.97 -13.86 -7.35
CA ALA A 76 21.51 -12.54 -7.08
C ALA A 76 20.67 -11.40 -7.68
N GLN A 77 19.95 -11.65 -8.78
CA GLN A 77 19.10 -10.64 -9.41
C GLN A 77 17.80 -10.44 -8.64
N ALA A 78 17.22 -11.50 -8.07
CA ALA A 78 16.07 -11.40 -7.17
C ALA A 78 16.42 -10.65 -5.87
N ILE A 79 17.59 -10.94 -5.29
CA ILE A 79 18.10 -10.24 -4.09
C ILE A 79 18.33 -8.76 -4.40
N TYR A 80 19.03 -8.45 -5.50
CA TYR A 80 19.30 -7.07 -5.91
C TYR A 80 18.01 -6.27 -6.15
N ALA A 81 17.01 -6.86 -6.80
CA ALA A 81 15.72 -6.22 -7.06
C ALA A 81 15.00 -5.86 -5.75
N TRP A 82 14.97 -6.77 -4.77
CA TRP A 82 14.40 -6.49 -3.45
C TRP A 82 15.14 -5.37 -2.71
N VAL A 83 16.48 -5.42 -2.66
CA VAL A 83 17.30 -4.37 -2.04
C VAL A 83 17.05 -3.00 -2.67
N LYS A 84 16.92 -2.93 -4.00
CA LYS A 84 16.62 -1.69 -4.71
C LYS A 84 15.22 -1.16 -4.40
N MET A 85 14.22 -2.04 -4.25
CA MET A 85 12.89 -1.64 -3.79
C MET A 85 12.89 -1.12 -2.36
N GLU A 86 13.72 -1.67 -1.47
CA GLU A 86 13.88 -1.16 -0.11
C GLU A 86 14.53 0.22 -0.07
N GLN A 87 15.49 0.50 -0.95
CA GLN A 87 16.14 1.80 -1.08
C GLN A 87 15.24 2.87 -1.72
N ALA A 88 14.42 2.51 -2.70
CA ALA A 88 13.58 3.45 -3.44
C ALA A 88 12.35 3.93 -2.64
N TRP A 89 11.82 3.11 -1.74
CA TRP A 89 10.62 3.43 -0.95
C TRP A 89 10.78 3.08 0.53
N PRO A 90 11.72 3.69 1.26
CA PRO A 90 12.03 3.35 2.65
C PRO A 90 10.88 3.63 3.63
N GLU A 91 10.00 4.56 3.31
CA GLU A 91 8.79 4.92 4.07
C GLU A 91 7.65 3.90 3.93
N HIS A 92 7.67 3.08 2.87
CA HIS A 92 6.67 2.04 2.60
C HIS A 92 7.06 0.69 3.23
N ARG A 93 7.65 0.71 4.42
CA ARG A 93 8.00 -0.52 5.13
C ARG A 93 6.74 -1.35 5.42
N TYR A 94 6.93 -2.67 5.42
CA TYR A 94 5.93 -3.65 5.83
C TYR A 94 5.21 -3.14 7.08
N GLY A 95 3.89 -3.07 7.01
CA GLY A 95 3.08 -2.37 8.00
C GLY A 95 3.34 -2.91 9.38
N GLY A 96 3.29 -2.03 10.38
CA GLY A 96 3.52 -2.35 11.78
C GLY A 96 2.77 -3.62 12.20
N ALA A 97 3.49 -4.75 12.20
CA ALA A 97 3.10 -6.04 12.77
C ALA A 97 4.12 -7.17 12.50
N GLN A 98 5.18 -6.99 11.69
CA GLN A 98 6.26 -7.98 11.68
C GLN A 98 7.28 -7.65 12.77
N ASP A 99 7.33 -8.51 13.78
CA ASP A 99 8.27 -8.48 14.90
C ASP A 99 9.68 -8.14 14.41
N PRO A 100 10.36 -7.12 14.99
CA PRO A 100 11.76 -6.84 14.75
C PRO A 100 12.65 -8.10 14.76
N ALA A 101 12.30 -9.12 15.56
CA ALA A 101 13.01 -10.41 15.59
C ALA A 101 12.90 -11.17 14.26
N THR A 102 11.71 -11.24 13.64
CA THR A 102 11.51 -11.90 12.35
C THR A 102 12.28 -11.20 11.23
N ARG A 103 12.35 -9.86 11.27
CA ARG A 103 13.14 -9.08 10.31
C ARG A 103 14.63 -9.31 10.49
N ARG A 104 15.09 -9.40 11.74
CA ARG A 104 16.50 -9.65 12.07
C ARG A 104 16.91 -11.06 11.69
N ALA A 105 16.04 -12.05 11.90
CA ALA A 105 16.29 -13.43 11.51
C ALA A 105 16.41 -13.57 9.98
N ALA A 106 15.46 -13.01 9.22
CA ALA A 106 15.54 -13.02 7.76
C ALA A 106 16.77 -12.27 7.23
N ALA A 107 17.12 -11.14 7.84
CA ALA A 107 18.34 -10.41 7.48
C ALA A 107 19.62 -11.20 7.81
N LEU A 108 19.68 -11.90 8.94
CA LEU A 108 20.83 -12.71 9.34
C LEU A 108 21.02 -13.92 8.43
N GLU A 109 19.96 -14.69 8.14
CA GLU A 109 20.03 -15.81 7.19
C GLU A 109 20.48 -15.34 5.80
N MET A 110 20.01 -14.17 5.35
CA MET A 110 20.46 -13.60 4.08
C MET A 110 21.92 -13.14 4.10
N PHE A 111 22.41 -12.56 5.21
CA PHE A 111 23.81 -12.17 5.33
C PHE A 111 24.75 -13.39 5.39
N GLU A 112 24.36 -14.44 6.11
CA GLU A 112 25.12 -15.70 6.16
C GLU A 112 25.18 -16.36 4.78
N ALA A 113 24.05 -16.47 4.07
CA ALA A 113 24.04 -17.01 2.70
C ALA A 113 24.88 -16.18 1.72
N LEU A 114 24.92 -14.85 1.89
CA LEU A 114 25.74 -13.96 1.06
C LEU A 114 27.23 -14.09 1.39
N ILE A 115 27.57 -14.29 2.66
CA ILE A 115 28.96 -14.50 3.11
C ILE A 115 29.46 -15.85 2.62
N ASP A 116 28.67 -16.92 2.71
CA ASP A 116 29.05 -18.25 2.20
C ASP A 116 29.24 -18.19 0.68
N TYR A 117 28.32 -17.56 -0.05
CA TYR A 117 28.44 -17.38 -1.50
C TYR A 117 29.71 -16.59 -1.91
N LEU A 118 30.11 -15.59 -1.12
CA LEU A 118 31.31 -14.80 -1.38
C LEU A 118 32.60 -15.45 -0.82
N GLY A 119 32.48 -16.41 0.09
CA GLY A 119 33.59 -17.14 0.69
C GLY A 119 34.01 -18.40 -0.08
N ASP A 120 33.10 -18.96 -0.90
CA ASP A 120 33.37 -20.08 -1.81
C ASP A 120 34.07 -19.66 -3.13
N GLU A 121 34.42 -18.38 -3.31
CA GLU A 121 35.16 -17.85 -4.47
C GLU A 121 36.71 -17.80 -4.31
N ASP A 122 37.30 -18.54 -3.36
CA ASP A 122 38.76 -18.79 -3.26
C ASP A 122 39.14 -20.27 -3.48
#